data_AF-A0A918R935-F1
#
_entry.id   AF-A0A918R935-F1
#
_cell.length_a   1.000
_cell.length_b   1.000
_cell.length_c   1.000
_cell.angle_alpha   90.00
_cell.angle_beta   90.00
_cell.angle_gamma   90.00
#
_symmetry.space_group_name_H-M   'P 1'
#
loop_
_entity.id
_entity.type
_entity.pdbx_description
1 polymer ?
#
loop_
_entity_poly.entity_id
_entity_poly.type
_entity_poly.pdbx_seq_one_letter_code
_entity_poly.pdbx_strand_id
1 'polypeptide(L)'
;MSALDRLLASYRDAAVTEREKGTYFERLAVAYLRNDPVQTQEFSQVWSYADWAKERGVDGRDTGIDLVAKLRSEDGFAAIQCKFFSAKHAIQKKDIDSFLSASSKPPFQRRVFIDTTEVDWSGNAEDTIRDQHIPVIRIGLEALRESAIDWAAFEATAEIKLQPKKSLLEHQKQALEAVEQGFAVHDRGKLLMACGTGKTYTALKIAEHYAGKGKRVLFVVPSLALIAQTVREWTKDTDMRTTNRNGLHKRSCVTSYAINLLRSSNTKAA
;
A
#
# COMPACT_ATOMS: atom_id res chain seq x y z
N MET A 1 3.72 -15.54 15.60
CA MET A 1 3.08 -14.28 16.00
C MET A 1 4.05 -13.15 15.70
N SER A 2 3.69 -12.23 14.81
CA SER A 2 4.55 -11.11 14.38
C SER A 2 4.68 -10.05 15.48
N ALA A 3 5.63 -9.11 15.33
CA ALA A 3 5.74 -7.96 16.23
C ALA A 3 4.47 -7.10 16.23
N LEU A 4 3.85 -6.93 15.06
CA LEU A 4 2.56 -6.23 14.96
C LEU A 4 1.46 -6.96 15.73
N ASP A 5 1.39 -8.30 15.66
CA ASP A 5 0.36 -9.05 16.37
C ASP A 5 0.50 -8.90 17.90
N ARG A 6 1.74 -8.87 18.41
CA ARG A 6 2.02 -8.57 19.83
C ARG A 6 1.58 -7.17 20.23
N LEU A 7 1.92 -6.18 19.40
CA LEU A 7 1.52 -4.80 19.63
C LEU A 7 -0.01 -4.62 19.64
N LEU A 8 -0.71 -5.27 18.71
CA LEU A 8 -2.17 -5.24 18.70
C LEU A 8 -2.78 -5.99 19.89
N ALA A 9 -2.16 -7.08 20.35
CA ALA A 9 -2.59 -7.75 21.57
C ALA A 9 -2.41 -6.84 22.79
N SER A 10 -1.26 -6.19 22.94
CA SER A 10 -1.01 -5.28 24.07
C SER A 10 -1.97 -4.09 24.09
N TYR A 11 -2.37 -3.57 22.92
CA TYR A 11 -3.40 -2.53 22.84
C TYR A 11 -4.78 -3.01 23.31
N ARG A 12 -5.13 -4.28 23.03
CA ARG A 12 -6.39 -4.87 23.49
C ARG A 12 -6.37 -5.11 25.00
N ASP A 13 -5.24 -5.55 25.55
CA ASP A 13 -5.09 -5.85 26.97
C ASP A 13 -4.99 -4.57 27.83
N ALA A 14 -4.37 -3.51 27.30
CA ALA A 14 -4.19 -2.25 28.01
C ALA A 14 -5.39 -1.29 27.95
N ALA A 15 -6.31 -1.47 27.00
CA ALA A 15 -7.46 -0.59 26.85
C ALA A 15 -8.52 -0.88 27.91
N VAL A 16 -8.92 0.15 28.66
CA VAL A 16 -10.01 0.04 29.64
C VAL A 16 -11.37 0.26 28.95
N THR A 17 -11.37 1.05 27.87
CA THR A 17 -12.58 1.39 27.11
C THR A 17 -12.42 1.13 25.61
N GLU A 18 -13.55 0.94 24.91
CA GLU A 18 -13.56 0.84 23.44
C GLU A 18 -13.00 2.09 22.75
N ARG A 19 -13.18 3.27 23.36
CA ARG A 19 -12.65 4.54 22.85
C ARG A 19 -11.13 4.59 22.91
N GLU A 20 -10.53 4.20 24.04
CA GLU A 20 -9.08 4.13 24.17
C GLU A 20 -8.48 3.10 23.21
N LYS A 21 -9.13 1.93 23.10
CA LYS A 21 -8.76 0.89 22.13
C LYS A 21 -8.71 1.46 20.71
N GLY A 22 -9.76 2.17 20.30
CA GLY A 22 -9.81 2.87 19.01
C GLY A 22 -8.67 3.87 18.83
N THR A 23 -8.42 4.70 19.85
CA THR A 23 -7.36 5.71 19.86
C THR A 23 -5.97 5.10 19.65
N TYR A 24 -5.68 3.96 20.29
CA TYR A 24 -4.40 3.26 20.09
C TYR A 24 -4.22 2.80 18.64
N PHE A 25 -5.28 2.27 18.03
CA PHE A 25 -5.23 1.81 16.65
C PHE A 25 -5.15 2.97 15.66
N GLU A 26 -5.84 4.08 15.90
CA GLU A 26 -5.72 5.31 15.10
C GLU A 26 -4.28 5.82 15.08
N ARG A 27 -3.59 5.81 16.24
CA ARG A 27 -2.16 6.19 16.30
C ARG A 27 -1.29 5.30 15.43
N LEU A 28 -1.54 3.99 15.44
CA LEU A 28 -0.84 3.02 14.59
C LEU A 28 -1.14 3.26 13.10
N ALA A 29 -2.41 3.53 12.76
CA ALA A 29 -2.82 3.84 11.40
C ALA A 29 -2.16 5.14 10.89
N VAL A 30 -2.05 6.18 11.73
CA VAL A 30 -1.31 7.40 11.39
C VAL A 30 0.17 7.09 11.14
N ALA A 31 0.81 6.28 11.99
CA ALA A 31 2.20 5.88 11.78
C ALA A 31 2.37 5.12 10.45
N TYR A 32 1.44 4.22 10.13
CA TYR A 32 1.41 3.50 8.85
C TYR A 32 1.27 4.46 7.65
N LEU A 33 0.20 5.27 7.62
CA LEU A 33 -0.12 6.14 6.49
C LEU A 33 0.95 7.20 6.21
N ARG A 34 1.65 7.66 7.25
CA ARG A 34 2.69 8.68 7.13
C ARG A 34 4.08 8.15 6.75
N ASN A 35 4.35 6.85 6.92
CA ASN A 35 5.73 6.32 6.83
C ASN A 35 5.88 5.07 5.97
N ASP A 36 4.83 4.29 5.73
CA ASP A 36 4.92 3.17 4.81
C ASP A 36 5.23 3.68 3.38
N PRO A 37 6.25 3.12 2.69
CA PRO A 37 6.67 3.59 1.37
C PRO A 37 5.55 3.66 0.34
N VAL A 38 4.57 2.75 0.39
CA VAL A 38 3.42 2.79 -0.53
C VAL A 38 2.49 3.94 -0.17
N GLN A 39 2.16 4.09 1.11
CA GLN A 39 1.25 5.13 1.58
C GLN A 39 1.82 6.54 1.38
N THR A 40 3.12 6.73 1.59
CA THR A 40 3.78 8.03 1.37
C THR A 40 3.79 8.47 -0.09
N GLN A 41 3.61 7.55 -1.06
CA GLN A 41 3.41 7.92 -2.47
C GLN A 41 1.99 8.41 -2.76
N GLU A 42 1.00 7.97 -1.99
CA GLU A 42 -0.40 8.36 -2.16
C GLU A 42 -0.75 9.63 -1.39
N PHE A 43 -0.21 9.78 -0.18
CA PHE A 43 -0.61 10.84 0.76
C PHE A 43 0.53 11.80 1.09
N SER A 44 0.24 13.11 1.06
CA SER A 44 1.21 14.15 1.43
C SER A 44 1.19 14.49 2.90
N GLN A 45 0.02 14.45 3.51
CA GLN A 45 -0.23 14.80 4.90
C GLN A 45 -1.41 13.96 5.41
N VAL A 46 -1.43 13.71 6.72
CA VAL A 46 -2.49 12.95 7.41
C VAL A 46 -2.79 13.70 8.70
N TRP A 47 -4.07 13.83 9.06
CA TRP A 47 -4.55 14.48 10.28
C TRP A 47 -5.55 13.57 11.00
N SER A 48 -5.77 13.82 12.29
CA SER A 48 -7.05 13.44 12.89
C SER A 48 -8.18 14.25 12.23
N TYR A 49 -9.40 13.72 12.20
CA TYR A 49 -10.54 14.47 11.67
C TYR A 49 -10.74 15.79 12.44
N ALA A 50 -10.60 15.76 13.77
CA ALA A 50 -10.74 16.94 14.62
C ALA A 50 -9.73 18.05 14.28
N ASP A 51 -8.45 17.70 14.08
CA ASP A 51 -7.43 18.68 13.71
C ASP A 51 -7.68 19.24 12.31
N TRP A 52 -8.00 18.37 11.35
CA TRP A 52 -8.32 18.78 9.98
C TRP A 52 -9.52 19.72 9.93
N ALA A 53 -10.56 19.43 10.72
CA ALA A 53 -11.77 20.23 10.82
C ALA A 53 -11.51 21.59 11.44
N LYS A 54 -10.73 21.61 12.54
CA LYS A 54 -10.32 22.84 13.23
C LYS A 54 -9.53 23.77 12.32
N GLU A 55 -8.57 23.26 11.56
CA GLU A 55 -7.79 24.04 10.59
C GLU A 55 -8.65 24.70 9.51
N ARG A 56 -9.83 24.14 9.21
CA ARG A 56 -10.72 24.58 8.12
C ARG A 56 -11.99 25.29 8.59
N GLY A 57 -12.16 25.44 9.91
CA GLY A 57 -13.36 26.05 10.49
C GLY A 57 -14.65 25.26 10.22
N VAL A 58 -14.55 23.94 10.05
CA VAL A 58 -15.70 23.05 9.87
C VAL A 58 -16.01 22.27 11.16
N ASP A 59 -17.21 21.72 11.25
CA ASP A 59 -17.66 20.97 12.44
C ASP A 59 -16.80 19.70 12.65
N GLY A 60 -16.10 19.68 13.78
CA GLY A 60 -15.23 18.59 14.21
C GLY A 60 -15.94 17.48 14.99
N ARG A 61 -17.27 17.49 15.08
CA ARG A 61 -18.01 16.37 15.69
C ARG A 61 -17.76 15.07 14.95
N ASP A 62 -17.65 13.99 15.70
CA ASP A 62 -17.46 12.65 15.17
C ASP A 62 -18.65 12.28 14.27
N THR A 63 -18.36 12.17 12.98
CA THR A 63 -19.32 11.78 11.94
C THR A 63 -19.03 10.37 11.41
N GLY A 64 -18.06 9.65 11.99
CA GLY A 64 -17.57 8.37 11.50
C GLY A 64 -16.33 8.47 10.60
N ILE A 65 -15.63 9.61 10.58
CA ILE A 65 -14.31 9.76 9.94
C ILE A 65 -13.29 9.95 11.06
N ASP A 66 -12.30 9.06 11.11
CA ASP A 66 -11.28 9.09 12.18
C ASP A 66 -10.08 9.92 11.73
N LEU A 67 -9.61 9.70 10.50
CA LEU A 67 -8.47 10.41 9.92
C LEU A 67 -8.80 11.01 8.55
N VAL A 68 -8.05 12.03 8.17
CA VAL A 68 -8.12 12.65 6.85
C VAL A 68 -6.72 12.71 6.25
N ALA A 69 -6.55 12.36 4.97
CA ALA A 69 -5.27 12.45 4.29
C ALA A 69 -5.35 13.28 3.01
N LYS A 70 -4.35 14.14 2.76
CA LYS A 70 -4.26 14.92 1.51
C LYS A 70 -3.68 14.03 0.41
N LEU A 71 -4.39 13.94 -0.71
CA LEU A 71 -3.96 13.17 -1.88
C LEU A 71 -2.81 13.88 -2.60
N ARG A 72 -1.79 13.12 -3.04
CA ARG A 72 -0.65 13.67 -3.80
C ARG A 72 -0.92 13.80 -5.29
N SER A 73 -1.70 12.87 -5.85
CA SER A 73 -1.89 12.72 -7.29
C SER A 73 -3.10 13.49 -7.83
N GLU A 74 -3.96 14.02 -6.95
CA GLU A 74 -5.16 14.75 -7.33
C GLU A 74 -5.59 15.74 -6.24
N ASP A 75 -6.44 16.69 -6.61
CA ASP A 75 -7.02 17.63 -5.67
C ASP A 75 -8.14 16.99 -4.86
N GLY A 76 -7.89 16.87 -3.56
CA GLY A 76 -8.90 16.44 -2.60
C GLY A 76 -8.28 15.75 -1.41
N PHE A 77 -9.13 15.09 -0.63
CA PHE A 77 -8.73 14.32 0.53
C PHE A 77 -9.24 12.88 0.43
N ALA A 78 -8.55 11.98 1.11
CA ALA A 78 -9.10 10.69 1.50
C ALA A 78 -9.71 10.82 2.89
N ALA A 79 -10.97 10.40 3.03
CA ALA A 79 -11.57 10.12 4.34
C ALA A 79 -11.13 8.72 4.79
N ILE A 80 -10.79 8.57 6.06
CA ILE A 80 -10.24 7.32 6.59
C ILE A 80 -10.98 6.93 7.86
N GLN A 81 -11.43 5.68 7.92
CA GLN A 81 -11.97 5.07 9.12
C GLN A 81 -11.11 3.88 9.56
N CYS A 82 -10.87 3.79 10.86
CA CYS A 82 -10.08 2.79 11.54
C CYS A 82 -11.00 1.95 12.44
N LYS A 83 -11.10 0.64 12.21
CA LYS A 83 -11.87 -0.28 13.05
C LYS A 83 -10.99 -1.33 13.70
N PHE A 84 -10.87 -1.26 15.02
CA PHE A 84 -10.07 -2.20 15.80
C PHE A 84 -10.93 -3.32 16.42
N PHE A 85 -11.46 -4.18 15.57
CA PHE A 85 -12.27 -5.33 15.99
C PHE A 85 -11.43 -6.60 16.24
N SER A 86 -12.08 -7.65 16.73
CA SER A 86 -11.45 -8.96 16.87
C SER A 86 -11.18 -9.59 15.51
N ALA A 87 -10.18 -10.47 15.43
CA ALA A 87 -9.80 -11.14 14.17
C ALA A 87 -10.98 -11.90 13.52
N LYS A 88 -11.92 -12.40 14.32
CA LYS A 88 -13.09 -13.18 13.86
C LYS A 88 -14.32 -12.34 13.51
N HIS A 89 -14.29 -11.03 13.74
CA HIS A 89 -15.42 -10.16 13.44
C HIS A 89 -15.52 -9.94 11.93
N ALA A 90 -16.68 -10.23 11.34
CA ALA A 90 -16.95 -9.89 9.95
C ALA A 90 -17.56 -8.49 9.87
N ILE A 91 -16.88 -7.56 9.20
CA ILE A 91 -17.37 -6.19 9.01
C ILE A 91 -18.78 -6.22 8.38
N GLN A 92 -19.72 -5.62 9.08
CA GLN A 92 -21.13 -5.52 8.72
C GLN A 92 -21.40 -4.19 8.02
N LYS A 93 -22.50 -4.11 7.27
CA LYS A 93 -22.97 -2.85 6.67
C LYS A 93 -23.09 -1.72 7.70
N LYS A 94 -23.65 -2.01 8.88
CA LYS A 94 -23.77 -1.05 9.98
C LYS A 94 -22.43 -0.49 10.48
N ASP A 95 -21.33 -1.22 10.27
CA ASP A 95 -20.01 -0.81 10.73
C ASP A 95 -19.39 0.25 9.78
N ILE A 96 -19.95 0.42 8.58
CA ILE A 96 -19.46 1.33 7.53
C ILE A 96 -20.46 2.44 7.16
N ASP A 97 -21.76 2.29 7.48
CA ASP A 97 -22.82 3.20 7.03
C ASP A 97 -22.56 4.68 7.43
N SER A 98 -22.15 4.94 8.68
CA SER A 98 -21.87 6.30 9.14
C SER A 98 -20.69 6.92 8.39
N PHE A 99 -19.62 6.15 8.19
CA PHE A 99 -18.44 6.58 7.44
C PHE A 99 -18.77 6.91 5.98
N LEU A 100 -19.53 6.06 5.30
CA LEU A 100 -19.94 6.32 3.91
C LEU A 100 -20.80 7.57 3.81
N SER A 101 -21.73 7.77 4.76
CA SER A 101 -22.56 8.96 4.84
C SER A 101 -21.73 10.24 5.04
N ALA A 102 -20.82 10.23 6.02
CA ALA A 102 -19.99 11.40 6.34
C ALA A 102 -19.01 11.77 5.24
N SER A 103 -18.48 10.77 4.54
CA SER A 103 -17.50 10.96 3.46
C SER A 103 -18.13 11.06 2.07
N SER A 104 -19.44 11.27 1.97
CA SER A 104 -20.18 11.35 0.68
C SER A 104 -20.06 12.70 -0.03
N LYS A 105 -19.58 13.73 0.67
CA LYS A 105 -19.53 15.10 0.17
C LYS A 105 -18.09 15.54 -0.10
N PRO A 106 -17.90 16.55 -0.97
CA PRO A 106 -16.62 17.24 -1.07
C PRO A 106 -16.13 17.69 0.32
N PRO A 107 -14.81 17.67 0.57
CA PRO A 107 -13.72 17.55 -0.41
C PRO A 107 -13.14 16.11 -0.54
N PHE A 108 -13.90 15.08 -0.16
CA PHE A 108 -13.41 13.70 -0.20
C PHE A 108 -13.54 13.08 -1.59
N GLN A 109 -12.43 12.55 -2.11
CA GLN A 109 -12.35 11.88 -3.42
C GLN A 109 -12.02 10.39 -3.29
N ARG A 110 -11.52 9.97 -2.12
CA ARG A 110 -11.23 8.57 -1.80
C ARG A 110 -11.70 8.25 -0.39
N ARG A 111 -12.01 6.97 -0.15
CA ARG A 111 -12.29 6.44 1.18
C ARG A 111 -11.34 5.30 1.47
N VAL A 112 -10.75 5.31 2.66
CA VAL A 112 -9.88 4.22 3.14
C VAL A 112 -10.49 3.64 4.41
N PHE A 113 -10.68 2.34 4.43
CA PHE A 113 -11.14 1.62 5.61
C PHE A 113 -10.03 0.70 6.10
N ILE A 114 -9.52 0.97 7.29
CA ILE A 114 -8.41 0.24 7.91
C ILE A 114 -8.98 -0.63 9.02
N ASP A 115 -8.75 -1.94 8.96
CA ASP A 115 -9.28 -2.87 9.96
C ASP A 115 -8.31 -3.99 10.31
N THR A 116 -8.53 -4.59 11.48
CA THR A 116 -7.73 -5.70 11.99
C THR A 116 -8.45 -7.05 11.93
N THR A 117 -9.50 -7.17 11.11
CA THR A 117 -10.24 -8.43 10.96
C THR A 117 -9.50 -9.35 9.99
N GLU A 118 -9.57 -10.66 10.22
CA GLU A 118 -8.92 -11.68 9.39
C GLU A 118 -9.92 -12.48 8.55
N VAL A 119 -11.20 -12.10 8.63
CA VAL A 119 -12.28 -12.70 7.85
C VAL A 119 -12.76 -11.74 6.77
N ASP A 120 -13.43 -12.29 5.77
CA ASP A 120 -14.08 -11.51 4.73
C ASP A 120 -15.18 -10.63 5.35
N TRP A 121 -15.43 -9.48 4.71
CA TRP A 121 -16.58 -8.67 5.06
C TRP A 121 -17.86 -9.45 4.76
N SER A 122 -18.94 -9.09 5.46
CA SER A 122 -20.26 -9.64 5.09
C SER A 122 -20.61 -9.28 3.64
N GLY A 123 -21.34 -10.16 2.94
CA GLY A 123 -21.75 -9.90 1.55
C GLY A 123 -22.46 -8.56 1.39
N ASN A 124 -23.31 -8.18 2.36
CA ASN A 124 -23.97 -6.87 2.37
C ASN A 124 -22.98 -5.69 2.48
N ALA A 125 -21.91 -5.82 3.26
CA ALA A 125 -20.89 -4.78 3.38
C ALA A 125 -20.08 -4.65 2.07
N GLU A 126 -19.68 -5.79 1.49
CA GLU A 126 -19.00 -5.84 0.17
C GLU A 126 -19.86 -5.22 -0.94
N ASP A 127 -21.15 -5.58 -1.00
CA ASP A 127 -22.08 -5.02 -1.99
C ASP A 127 -22.32 -3.52 -1.75
N THR A 128 -22.29 -3.06 -0.49
CA THR A 128 -22.46 -1.63 -0.17
C THR A 128 -21.29 -0.79 -0.68
N ILE A 129 -20.05 -1.30 -0.62
CA ILE A 129 -18.88 -0.54 -1.09
C ILE A 129 -18.60 -0.71 -2.59
N ARG A 130 -19.19 -1.71 -3.23
CA ARG A 130 -19.02 -1.97 -4.66
C ARG A 130 -19.62 -0.82 -5.49
N ASP A 131 -18.91 -0.44 -6.55
CA ASP A 131 -19.35 0.54 -7.55
C ASP A 131 -19.81 1.90 -6.99
N GLN A 132 -19.32 2.27 -5.80
CA GLN A 132 -19.52 3.59 -5.22
C GLN A 132 -18.85 4.67 -6.06
N HIS A 133 -19.50 5.83 -6.20
CA HIS A 133 -18.94 6.99 -6.91
C HIS A 133 -17.61 7.45 -6.30
N ILE A 134 -17.54 7.51 -4.96
CA ILE A 134 -16.29 7.71 -4.23
C ILE A 134 -15.79 6.33 -3.83
N PRO A 135 -14.69 5.82 -4.44
CA PRO A 135 -14.22 4.46 -4.22
C PRO A 135 -13.75 4.24 -2.78
N VAL A 136 -14.01 3.03 -2.28
CA VAL A 136 -13.56 2.57 -0.96
C VAL A 136 -12.43 1.57 -1.13
N ILE A 137 -11.33 1.80 -0.41
CA ILE A 137 -10.15 0.93 -0.37
C ILE A 137 -10.05 0.34 1.03
N ARG A 138 -10.00 -0.98 1.12
CA ARG A 138 -9.72 -1.68 2.38
C ARG A 138 -8.21 -1.86 2.56
N ILE A 139 -7.69 -1.45 3.72
CA ILE A 139 -6.35 -1.80 4.20
C ILE A 139 -6.54 -2.76 5.38
N GLY A 140 -6.47 -4.06 5.09
CA GLY A 140 -6.59 -5.10 6.11
C GLY A 140 -5.30 -5.32 6.90
N LEU A 141 -5.39 -6.21 7.90
CA LEU A 141 -4.29 -6.55 8.78
C LEU A 141 -3.03 -7.02 8.04
N GLU A 142 -3.18 -7.77 6.95
CA GLU A 142 -2.03 -8.27 6.17
C GLU A 142 -1.21 -7.13 5.55
N ALA A 143 -1.86 -6.07 5.06
CA ALA A 143 -1.15 -4.91 4.53
C ALA A 143 -0.34 -4.17 5.61
N LEU A 144 -0.84 -4.16 6.85
CA LEU A 144 -0.11 -3.62 8.00
C LEU A 144 1.07 -4.52 8.37
N ARG A 145 0.91 -5.85 8.32
CA ARG A 145 1.99 -6.83 8.58
C ARG A 145 3.11 -6.76 7.55
N GLU A 146 2.77 -6.58 6.28
CA GLU A 146 3.72 -6.50 5.16
C GLU A 146 4.47 -5.16 5.07
N SER A 147 4.07 -4.17 5.89
CA SER A 147 4.67 -2.84 5.95
C SER A 147 6.19 -2.86 6.04
N ALA A 148 6.84 -1.82 5.53
CA ALA A 148 8.26 -1.61 5.76
C ALA A 148 8.57 -1.11 7.19
N ILE A 149 7.57 -0.73 7.98
CA ILE A 149 7.76 -0.24 9.35
C ILE A 149 8.26 -1.37 10.25
N ASP A 150 9.28 -1.06 11.05
CA ASP A 150 9.72 -1.90 12.16
C ASP A 150 8.76 -1.76 13.34
N TRP A 151 7.74 -2.61 13.35
CA TRP A 151 6.75 -2.65 14.42
C TRP A 151 7.35 -3.02 15.78
N ALA A 152 8.49 -3.72 15.84
CA ALA A 152 9.17 -4.04 17.10
C ALA A 152 9.85 -2.80 17.69
N ALA A 153 10.50 -1.99 16.86
CA ALA A 153 11.05 -0.71 17.29
C ALA A 153 9.93 0.25 17.74
N PHE A 154 8.82 0.30 16.97
CA PHE A 154 7.68 1.14 17.32
C PHE A 154 7.02 0.73 18.65
N GLU A 155 6.89 -0.58 18.91
CA GLU A 155 6.41 -1.11 20.19
C GLU A 155 7.32 -0.72 21.37
N ALA A 156 8.63 -0.82 21.19
CA ALA A 156 9.60 -0.62 22.27
C ALA A 156 9.86 0.86 22.62
N THR A 157 9.92 1.74 21.62
CA THR A 157 10.38 3.14 21.81
C THR A 157 9.42 4.19 21.27
N ALA A 158 8.32 3.78 20.62
CA ALA A 158 7.45 4.65 19.82
C ALA A 158 8.15 5.38 18.65
N GLU A 159 9.40 5.00 18.35
CA GLU A 159 10.11 5.51 17.18
C GLU A 159 9.65 4.81 15.91
N ILE A 160 9.49 5.57 14.83
CA ILE A 160 9.15 5.00 13.53
C ILE A 160 10.43 4.76 12.75
N LYS A 161 10.78 3.49 12.56
CA LYS A 161 11.91 3.04 11.74
C LYS A 161 11.40 2.19 10.60
N LEU A 162 12.06 2.29 9.45
CA LEU A 162 11.83 1.38 8.34
C LEU A 162 12.88 0.28 8.37
N GLN A 163 12.44 -0.94 8.08
CA GLN A 163 13.31 -2.08 7.84
C GLN A 163 14.31 -1.72 6.72
N PRO A 164 15.57 -2.18 6.84
CA PRO A 164 16.56 -1.92 5.81
C PRO A 164 16.10 -2.54 4.48
N LYS A 165 16.39 -1.85 3.38
CA LYS A 165 16.18 -2.38 2.04
C LYS A 165 17.07 -3.60 1.82
N LYS A 166 16.62 -4.49 0.94
CA LYS A 166 17.45 -5.63 0.52
C LYS A 166 18.73 -5.16 -0.16
N SER A 167 19.78 -5.97 -0.05
CA SER A 167 21.00 -5.85 -0.83
C SER A 167 21.06 -6.99 -1.86
N LEU A 168 21.70 -6.74 -3.01
CA LEU A 168 21.86 -7.78 -4.03
C LEU A 168 22.76 -8.90 -3.52
N LEU A 169 22.26 -10.14 -3.60
CA LEU A 169 23.05 -11.34 -3.42
C LEU A 169 23.95 -11.59 -4.64
N GLU A 170 24.99 -12.40 -4.47
CA GLU A 170 26.02 -12.57 -5.51
C GLU A 170 25.46 -13.08 -6.85
N HIS A 171 24.57 -14.08 -6.81
CA HIS A 171 23.90 -14.59 -8.02
C HIS A 171 23.01 -13.55 -8.69
N GLN A 172 22.48 -12.57 -7.94
CA GLN A 172 21.64 -11.51 -8.49
C GLN A 172 22.49 -10.41 -9.14
N LYS A 173 23.71 -10.15 -8.63
CA LYS A 173 24.69 -9.28 -9.30
C LYS A 173 25.15 -9.88 -10.63
N GLN A 174 25.48 -11.18 -10.64
CA GLN A 174 25.81 -11.91 -11.87
C GLN A 174 24.67 -11.86 -12.89
N ALA A 175 23.42 -12.00 -12.43
CA ALA A 175 22.26 -11.86 -13.29
C ALA A 175 22.11 -10.44 -13.87
N LEU A 176 22.41 -9.40 -13.08
CA LEU A 176 22.39 -8.01 -13.55
C LEU A 176 23.43 -7.77 -14.64
N GLU A 177 24.67 -8.21 -14.42
CA GLU A 177 25.77 -8.09 -15.38
C GLU A 177 25.49 -8.85 -16.69
N ALA A 178 24.97 -10.08 -16.60
CA ALA A 178 24.62 -10.86 -17.77
C ALA A 178 23.51 -10.20 -18.60
N VAL A 179 22.53 -9.55 -17.93
CA VAL A 179 21.47 -8.81 -18.60
C VAL A 179 22.01 -7.53 -19.26
N GLU A 180 22.91 -6.81 -18.60
CA GLU A 180 23.56 -5.62 -19.15
C GLU A 180 24.34 -5.97 -20.44
N GLN A 181 25.19 -7.00 -20.39
CA GLN A 181 25.95 -7.47 -21.54
C GLN A 181 25.03 -7.96 -22.67
N GLY A 182 23.95 -8.69 -22.35
CA GLY A 182 22.98 -9.15 -23.34
C GLY A 182 22.26 -8.00 -24.06
N PHE A 183 21.89 -6.94 -23.33
CA PHE A 183 21.21 -5.79 -23.92
C PHE A 183 22.12 -4.82 -24.68
N ALA A 184 23.44 -4.92 -24.54
CA ALA A 184 24.36 -4.21 -25.40
C ALA A 184 24.29 -4.69 -26.87
N VAL A 185 23.87 -5.94 -27.08
CA VAL A 185 23.89 -6.60 -28.40
C VAL A 185 22.48 -6.93 -28.91
N HIS A 186 21.50 -7.12 -28.01
CA HIS A 186 20.16 -7.55 -28.35
C HIS A 186 19.10 -6.62 -27.75
N ASP A 187 17.93 -6.50 -28.38
CA ASP A 187 16.80 -5.73 -27.81
C ASP A 187 15.85 -6.56 -26.93
N ARG A 188 16.05 -7.88 -26.87
CA ARG A 188 15.21 -8.83 -26.12
C ARG A 188 16.06 -9.89 -25.44
N GLY A 189 15.69 -10.26 -24.22
CA GLY A 189 16.35 -11.30 -23.44
C GLY A 189 15.37 -12.01 -22.51
N LYS A 190 15.79 -13.16 -21.98
CA LYS A 190 15.01 -13.95 -21.01
C LYS A 190 15.86 -14.25 -19.78
N LEU A 191 15.40 -13.78 -18.62
CA LEU A 191 16.04 -14.10 -17.34
C LEU A 191 15.38 -15.34 -16.73
N LEU A 192 16.14 -16.43 -16.64
CA LEU A 192 15.71 -17.68 -16.01
C LEU A 192 16.28 -17.78 -14.60
N MET A 193 15.39 -17.94 -13.62
CA MET A 193 15.76 -18.00 -12.21
C MET A 193 14.81 -18.94 -11.47
N ALA A 194 15.37 -19.77 -10.58
CA ALA A 194 14.60 -20.68 -9.73
C ALA A 194 13.59 -19.92 -8.82
N CYS A 195 12.55 -20.59 -8.36
CA CYS A 195 11.61 -20.01 -7.38
C CYS A 195 12.32 -19.72 -6.06
N GLY A 196 11.95 -18.61 -5.40
CA GLY A 196 12.55 -18.19 -4.13
C GLY A 196 13.90 -17.45 -4.23
N THR A 197 14.55 -17.38 -5.40
CA THR A 197 15.88 -16.73 -5.53
C THR A 197 15.86 -15.21 -5.69
N GLY A 198 14.68 -14.59 -5.50
CA GLY A 198 14.50 -13.14 -5.55
C GLY A 198 14.27 -12.54 -6.94
N LYS A 199 13.66 -13.30 -7.87
CA LYS A 199 13.30 -12.83 -9.22
C LYS A 199 12.71 -11.43 -9.29
N THR A 200 11.70 -11.15 -8.46
CA THR A 200 10.99 -9.87 -8.46
C THR A 200 11.91 -8.72 -8.03
N TYR A 201 12.77 -8.96 -7.04
CA TYR A 201 13.75 -7.99 -6.57
C TYR A 201 14.90 -7.78 -7.58
N THR A 202 15.41 -8.86 -8.19
CA THR A 202 16.40 -8.75 -9.28
C THR A 202 15.83 -7.96 -10.46
N ALA A 203 14.56 -8.18 -10.81
CA ALA A 203 13.88 -7.42 -11.87
C ALA A 203 13.80 -5.93 -11.57
N LEU A 204 13.55 -5.55 -10.30
CA LEU A 204 13.60 -4.16 -9.86
C LEU A 204 14.99 -3.58 -10.10
N LYS A 205 16.05 -4.25 -9.62
CA LYS A 205 17.43 -3.73 -9.76
C LYS A 205 17.87 -3.64 -11.21
N ILE A 206 17.46 -4.57 -12.06
CA ILE A 206 17.65 -4.46 -13.52
C ILE A 206 16.93 -3.24 -14.09
N ALA A 207 15.67 -3.03 -13.72
CA ALA A 207 14.89 -1.89 -14.18
C ALA A 207 15.51 -0.55 -13.73
N GLU A 208 15.97 -0.45 -12.49
CA GLU A 208 16.66 0.72 -11.97
C GLU A 208 17.98 1.00 -12.69
N HIS A 209 18.79 -0.04 -12.88
CA HIS A 209 20.10 0.07 -13.50
C HIS A 209 20.00 0.42 -15.00
N TYR A 210 19.12 -0.27 -15.73
CA TYR A 210 19.05 -0.15 -17.19
C TYR A 210 18.15 1.01 -17.66
N ALA A 211 16.98 1.20 -17.05
CA ALA A 211 16.09 2.28 -17.43
C ALA A 211 16.49 3.61 -16.76
N GLY A 212 16.80 3.57 -15.47
CA GLY A 212 17.15 4.76 -14.70
C GLY A 212 15.99 5.75 -14.51
N LYS A 213 16.33 6.92 -13.96
CA LYS A 213 15.34 7.95 -13.59
C LYS A 213 14.62 8.53 -14.81
N GLY A 214 13.31 8.75 -14.67
CA GLY A 214 12.49 9.42 -15.68
C GLY A 214 12.07 8.55 -16.87
N LYS A 215 12.47 7.28 -16.92
CA LYS A 215 11.99 6.31 -17.91
C LYS A 215 10.75 5.57 -17.43
N ARG A 216 10.11 4.84 -18.34
CA ARG A 216 8.92 4.02 -18.07
C ARG A 216 9.30 2.56 -18.21
N VAL A 217 8.84 1.76 -17.25
CA VAL A 217 9.01 0.30 -17.23
C VAL A 217 7.61 -0.32 -17.22
N LEU A 218 7.35 -1.24 -18.15
CA LEU A 218 6.12 -2.01 -18.20
C LEU A 218 6.37 -3.37 -17.54
N PHE A 219 5.72 -3.61 -16.40
CA PHE A 219 5.78 -4.89 -15.71
C PHE A 219 4.46 -5.64 -15.88
N VAL A 220 4.49 -6.80 -16.53
CA VAL A 220 3.30 -7.60 -16.86
C VAL A 220 3.28 -8.87 -16.03
N VAL A 221 2.14 -9.17 -15.41
CA VAL A 221 1.94 -10.34 -14.54
C VAL A 221 0.55 -10.94 -14.75
N PRO A 222 0.35 -12.24 -14.44
CA PRO A 222 -0.89 -12.93 -14.78
C PRO A 222 -2.06 -12.68 -13.81
N SER A 223 -1.85 -12.01 -12.68
CA SER A 223 -2.91 -11.78 -11.68
C SER A 223 -2.79 -10.44 -10.97
N LEU A 224 -3.93 -9.91 -10.50
CA LEU A 224 -3.98 -8.70 -9.68
C LEU A 224 -3.20 -8.84 -8.37
N ALA A 225 -3.22 -10.02 -7.76
CA ALA A 225 -2.45 -10.30 -6.55
C ALA A 225 -0.95 -10.12 -6.79
N LEU A 226 -0.44 -10.61 -7.93
CA LEU A 226 0.96 -10.43 -8.31
C LEU A 226 1.30 -8.99 -8.66
N ILE A 227 0.36 -8.21 -9.22
CA ILE A 227 0.57 -6.76 -9.41
C ILE A 227 0.75 -6.11 -8.04
N ALA A 228 -0.17 -6.38 -7.11
CA ALA A 228 -0.17 -5.78 -5.79
C ALA A 228 1.12 -6.14 -5.03
N GLN A 229 1.53 -7.41 -5.05
CA GLN A 229 2.80 -7.87 -4.47
C GLN A 229 4.00 -7.17 -5.13
N THR A 230 4.06 -7.12 -6.46
CA THR A 230 5.19 -6.51 -7.16
C THR A 230 5.30 -5.02 -6.86
N VAL A 231 4.19 -4.29 -6.90
CA VAL A 231 4.17 -2.85 -6.59
C VAL A 231 4.64 -2.60 -5.16
N ARG A 232 4.19 -3.39 -4.19
CA ARG A 232 4.65 -3.27 -2.79
C ARG A 232 6.12 -3.57 -2.66
N GLU A 233 6.59 -4.71 -3.17
CA GLU A 233 8.01 -5.10 -3.11
C GLU A 233 8.91 -4.05 -3.78
N TRP A 234 8.54 -3.60 -4.97
CA TRP A 234 9.31 -2.59 -5.70
C TRP A 234 9.33 -1.25 -4.95
N THR A 235 8.19 -0.83 -4.41
CA THR A 235 8.11 0.45 -3.67
C THR A 235 8.91 0.42 -2.36
N LYS A 236 9.00 -0.76 -1.72
CA LYS A 236 9.80 -0.95 -0.50
C LYS A 236 11.30 -0.94 -0.77
N ASP A 237 11.74 -1.60 -1.85
CA ASP A 237 13.14 -1.89 -2.12
C ASP A 237 13.79 -1.00 -3.21
N THR A 238 13.02 -0.06 -3.80
CA THR A 238 13.51 0.89 -4.82
C THR A 238 14.41 1.95 -4.20
N ASP A 239 15.55 2.23 -4.82
CA ASP A 239 16.45 3.35 -4.51
C ASP A 239 16.08 4.63 -5.25
N MET A 240 15.11 4.54 -6.17
CA MET A 240 14.57 5.68 -6.91
C MET A 240 13.10 5.92 -6.56
N ARG A 241 12.64 7.17 -6.68
CA ARG A 241 11.21 7.46 -6.58
C ARG A 241 10.50 6.94 -7.82
N THR A 242 9.71 5.88 -7.64
CA THR A 242 8.78 5.38 -8.66
C THR A 242 7.45 6.14 -8.57
N THR A 243 6.72 6.23 -9.67
CA THR A 243 5.34 6.76 -9.66
C THR A 243 4.48 5.77 -10.38
N ASN A 244 3.57 5.13 -9.65
CA ASN A 244 2.62 4.20 -10.24
C ASN A 244 1.51 4.97 -10.95
N ARG A 245 1.33 4.74 -12.26
CA ARG A 245 0.21 5.27 -13.05
C ARG A 245 -0.69 4.10 -13.46
N ASN A 246 -1.47 3.57 -12.52
CA ASN A 246 -2.44 2.54 -12.83
C ASN A 246 -3.83 3.15 -13.11
N GLY A 247 -4.30 3.02 -14.35
CA GLY A 247 -5.72 2.95 -14.66
C GLY A 247 -6.16 1.50 -14.51
N LEU A 248 -6.71 1.12 -13.35
CA LEU A 248 -7.19 -0.24 -13.09
C LEU A 248 -8.50 -0.50 -13.85
N HIS A 249 -8.45 -1.14 -15.02
CA HIS A 249 -9.60 -1.82 -15.62
C HIS A 249 -9.24 -3.26 -16.04
N LYS A 250 -10.13 -4.17 -15.63
CA LYS A 250 -10.10 -5.65 -15.73
C LYS A 250 -9.73 -6.17 -17.13
N ARG A 251 -8.94 -7.27 -17.21
CA ARG A 251 -9.25 -8.52 -17.97
C ARG A 251 -8.07 -9.54 -18.04
N SER A 252 -8.40 -10.79 -17.70
CA SER A 252 -7.95 -12.13 -18.12
C SER A 252 -6.53 -12.48 -18.65
N CYS A 253 -5.95 -13.50 -18.01
CA CYS A 253 -5.38 -14.77 -18.54
C CYS A 253 -3.87 -14.93 -18.89
N VAL A 254 -3.45 -16.18 -18.64
CA VAL A 254 -2.28 -16.98 -19.05
C VAL A 254 -1.03 -16.94 -18.15
N THR A 255 -0.80 -18.07 -17.50
CA THR A 255 0.36 -18.43 -16.66
C THR A 255 1.55 -18.86 -17.53
N SER A 256 2.61 -18.07 -17.52
CA SER A 256 4.00 -18.51 -17.75
C SER A 256 4.93 -17.46 -17.14
N TYR A 257 5.80 -17.85 -16.20
CA TYR A 257 6.73 -16.94 -15.53
C TYR A 257 7.96 -16.72 -16.41
N ALA A 258 7.90 -15.72 -17.29
CA ALA A 258 9.06 -15.12 -17.94
C ALA A 258 8.97 -13.60 -17.74
N ILE A 259 10.01 -12.99 -17.13
CA ILE A 259 10.14 -11.53 -17.15
C ILE A 259 10.63 -11.18 -18.55
N ASN A 260 9.70 -10.83 -19.44
CA ASN A 260 10.03 -10.29 -20.74
C ASN A 260 10.45 -8.84 -20.56
N LEU A 261 11.75 -8.60 -20.61
CA LEU A 261 12.30 -7.25 -20.61
C LEU A 261 12.24 -6.71 -22.04
N LEU A 262 11.40 -5.69 -22.26
CA LEU A 262 11.21 -5.03 -23.55
C LEU A 262 11.76 -3.61 -23.49
N ARG A 263 12.63 -3.26 -24.44
CA ARG A 263 13.07 -1.89 -24.66
C ARG A 263 11.95 -1.08 -25.32
N SER A 264 11.41 -0.06 -24.64
CA SER A 264 10.54 0.93 -25.28
C SER A 264 11.39 2.14 -25.70
N SER A 265 11.82 2.17 -26.96
CA SER A 265 12.41 3.35 -27.59
C SER A 265 11.30 4.30 -28.01
N ASN A 266 10.92 5.25 -27.16
CA ASN A 266 10.20 6.44 -27.60
C ASN A 266 11.22 7.47 -28.11
N THR A 267 11.72 7.24 -29.33
CA THR A 267 12.27 8.31 -30.18
C THR A 267 11.12 8.81 -31.05
N LYS A 268 10.44 9.87 -30.62
CA LYS A 268 9.81 10.77 -31.58
C LYS A 268 10.88 11.80 -31.95
N ALA A 269 11.46 11.60 -33.12
CA ALA A 269 12.10 12.67 -33.86
C ALA A 269 11.01 13.65 -34.31
N ALA A 270 11.13 14.89 -33.86
CA ALA A 270 10.82 16.11 -34.59
C ALA A 270 11.68 17.21 -33.95
#